data_AF-A0AAQ3VJ40-F1
#
_entry.id   AF-A0AAQ3VJ40-F1
#
_cell.length_a   1.000
_cell.length_b   1.000
_cell.length_c   1.000
_cell.angle_alpha   90.00
_cell.angle_beta   90.00
_cell.angle_gamma   90.00
#
_symmetry.space_group_name_H-M   'P 1'
#
loop_
_entity.id
_entity.type
_entity.pdbx_description
1 polymer ?
#
loop_
_entity_poly.entity_id
_entity_poly.type
_entity_poly.pdbx_seq_one_letter_code
_entity_poly.pdbx_strand_id
1 'polypeptide(L)'
;MTTLLRQIEKAWLSGNVMQLDFVRREIERMRIQVHRQRGEIRQLQRAGIPTLSAEALLDRMLNKIDELCIERDRLKKEQPPVKGRVLGGRSW
;
A
#
# COMPACT_ATOMS: atom_id res chain seq x y z
N MET A 1 -34.20 -0.50 16.61
CA MET A 1 -33.04 -1.40 16.58
C MET A 1 -32.20 -1.34 15.29
N THR A 2 -32.74 -0.87 14.15
CA THR A 2 -32.03 -0.84 12.86
C THR A 2 -31.10 0.37 12.64
N THR A 3 -31.32 1.50 13.32
CA THR A 3 -30.53 2.73 13.10
C THR A 3 -29.14 2.68 13.71
N LEU A 4 -29.00 2.05 14.90
CA LEU A 4 -27.72 1.96 15.61
C LEU A 4 -26.73 1.01 14.90
N LEU A 5 -27.20 -0.15 14.45
CA LEU A 5 -26.37 -1.10 13.69
C LEU A 5 -25.87 -0.46 12.39
N ARG A 6 -26.73 0.29 11.69
CA ARG A 6 -26.37 1.03 10.47
C ARG A 6 -25.37 2.16 10.73
N GLN A 7 -25.45 2.82 11.89
CA GLN A 7 -24.49 3.87 12.28
C GLN A 7 -23.10 3.27 12.56
N ILE A 8 -23.06 2.13 13.27
CA ILE A 8 -21.82 1.40 13.58
C ILE A 8 -21.17 0.88 12.29
N GLU A 9 -21.96 0.30 11.38
CA GLU A 9 -21.48 -0.18 10.09
C GLU A 9 -20.86 0.95 9.25
N LYS A 10 -21.50 2.13 9.19
CA LYS A 10 -20.95 3.31 8.51
C LYS A 10 -19.63 3.80 9.12
N ALA A 11 -19.54 3.86 10.45
CA ALA A 11 -18.33 4.29 11.14
C ALA A 11 -17.17 3.32 10.87
N TRP A 12 -17.44 2.02 10.88
CA TRP A 12 -16.48 0.98 10.56
C TRP A 12 -15.99 1.07 9.11
N LEU A 13 -16.90 1.22 8.14
CA LEU A 13 -16.55 1.42 6.73
C LEU A 13 -15.70 2.67 6.51
N SER A 14 -16.04 3.79 7.15
CA SER A 14 -15.27 5.03 7.08
C SER A 14 -13.84 4.85 7.60
N GLY A 15 -13.68 4.15 8.74
CA GLY A 15 -12.36 3.82 9.29
C GLY A 15 -11.54 2.94 8.34
N ASN A 16 -12.15 1.90 7.77
CA ASN A 16 -11.48 1.00 6.83
C ASN A 16 -11.07 1.69 5.51
N VAL A 17 -11.85 2.66 5.02
CA VAL A 17 -11.48 3.46 3.83
C VAL A 17 -10.27 4.34 4.14
N MET A 18 -10.27 5.05 5.27
CA MET A 18 -9.13 5.88 5.69
C MET A 18 -7.86 5.05 5.87
N GLN A 19 -7.99 3.86 6.47
CA GLN A 19 -6.88 2.94 6.64
C GLN A 19 -6.34 2.41 5.31
N LEU A 20 -7.22 2.06 4.36
CA LEU A 20 -6.81 1.62 3.03
C LEU A 20 -6.05 2.72 2.27
N ASP A 21 -6.52 3.96 2.34
CA ASP A 21 -5.84 5.09 1.69
C ASP A 21 -4.49 5.39 2.34
N PHE A 22 -4.39 5.27 3.67
CA PHE A 22 -3.11 5.35 4.37
C PHE A 22 -2.13 4.27 3.88
N VAL A 23 -2.56 3.00 3.84
CA VAL A 23 -1.72 1.88 3.38
C VAL A 23 -1.26 2.10 1.94
N ARG A 24 -2.14 2.57 1.05
CA ARG A 24 -1.79 2.90 -0.34
C ARG A 24 -0.71 3.99 -0.41
N ARG A 25 -0.87 5.08 0.34
CA ARG A 25 0.11 6.18 0.36
C ARG A 25 1.46 5.72 0.92
N GLU A 26 1.45 4.89 1.96
CA GLU A 26 2.69 4.35 2.53
C GLU A 26 3.42 3.42 1.56
N ILE A 27 2.71 2.57 0.80
CA ILE A 27 3.33 1.75 -0.26
C ILE A 27 4.04 2.64 -1.28
N GLU A 28 3.37 3.68 -1.78
CA GLU A 28 3.97 4.58 -2.78
C GLU A 28 5.16 5.35 -2.20
N ARG A 29 5.06 5.84 -0.95
CA ARG A 29 6.18 6.48 -0.26
C ARG A 29 7.38 5.55 -0.14
N MET A 30 7.16 4.30 0.29
CA MET A 30 8.23 3.33 0.46
C MET A 30 8.87 2.92 -0.87
N ARG A 31 8.09 2.81 -1.96
CA ARG A 31 8.62 2.56 -3.31
C ARG A 31 9.59 3.65 -3.77
N ILE A 32 9.26 4.92 -3.50
CA ILE A 32 10.16 6.04 -3.78
C ILE A 32 11.46 5.91 -2.96
N GLN A 33 11.35 5.58 -1.68
CA GLN A 33 12.51 5.36 -0.82
C GLN A 33 13.39 4.20 -1.31
N VAL A 34 12.79 3.07 -1.70
CA VAL A 34 13.49 1.92 -2.30
C VAL A 34 14.24 2.33 -3.57
N HIS A 35 13.59 3.11 -4.45
CA HIS A 35 14.22 3.56 -5.68
C HIS A 35 15.45 4.43 -5.41
N ARG A 36 15.34 5.36 -4.45
CA ARG A 36 16.45 6.20 -4.00
C ARG A 36 17.58 5.37 -3.40
N GLN A 37 17.28 4.45 -2.48
CA GLN A 37 18.26 3.58 -1.83
C GLN A 37 19.04 2.74 -2.86
N ARG A 38 18.36 2.23 -3.90
CA ARG A 38 19.02 1.55 -5.04
C ARG A 38 19.95 2.46 -5.82
N GLY A 39 19.67 3.76 -5.89
CA GLY A 39 20.56 4.75 -6.49
C GLY A 39 21.81 4.95 -5.64
N GLU A 40 21.64 5.11 -4.33
CA GLU A 40 22.74 5.30 -3.37
C GLU A 40 23.65 4.06 -3.31
N ILE A 41 23.08 2.85 -3.26
CA ILE A 41 23.85 1.59 -3.33
C ILE A 41 24.70 1.52 -4.61
N ARG A 42 24.12 1.87 -5.77
CA ARG A 42 24.87 1.88 -7.05
C ARG A 42 26.02 2.90 -7.04
N GLN A 43 25.86 4.05 -6.40
CA GLN A 43 26.94 5.03 -6.27
C GLN A 43 28.07 4.51 -5.37
N LEU A 44 27.72 3.91 -4.23
CA LEU A 44 28.69 3.31 -3.31
C LEU A 44 29.46 2.15 -3.97
N GLN A 45 28.76 1.27 -4.69
CA GLN A 45 29.38 0.18 -5.44
C GLN A 45 30.38 0.70 -6.50
N ARG A 46 30.03 1.77 -7.23
CA ARG A 46 30.96 2.42 -8.19
C ARG A 46 32.18 3.03 -7.52
N ALA A 47 32.05 3.49 -6.28
CA ALA A 47 33.15 3.99 -5.47
C ALA A 47 33.97 2.86 -4.80
N GLY A 48 33.62 1.59 -5.00
CA GLY A 48 34.28 0.45 -4.37
C GLY A 48 33.99 0.33 -2.86
N ILE A 49 32.95 1.00 -2.37
CA ILE A 49 32.57 0.96 -0.96
C ILE A 49 31.68 -0.27 -0.71
N PRO A 50 31.98 -1.10 0.30
CA PRO A 50 31.13 -2.23 0.67
C PRO A 50 29.71 -1.79 1.02
N THR A 51 28.70 -2.46 0.45
CA THR A 51 27.27 -2.06 0.55
C THR A 51 26.38 -3.06 1.29
N LEU A 52 26.94 -4.10 1.91
CA LEU A 52 26.19 -5.17 2.59
C LEU A 52 25.10 -4.65 3.55
N SER A 53 25.43 -3.66 4.38
CA SER A 53 24.44 -3.09 5.31
C SER A 53 23.33 -2.31 4.62
N ALA A 54 23.62 -1.67 3.49
CA ALA A 54 22.64 -0.91 2.71
C ALA A 54 21.71 -1.85 1.94
N GLU A 55 22.24 -2.97 1.44
CA GLU A 55 21.48 -4.04 0.80
C GLU A 55 20.54 -4.72 1.81
N ALA A 56 21.02 -5.04 3.02
CA ALA A 56 20.17 -5.59 4.09
C ALA A 56 19.05 -4.63 4.54
N LEU A 57 19.29 -3.31 4.47
CA LEU A 57 18.23 -2.32 4.69
C LEU A 57 17.21 -2.34 3.55
N LEU A 58 17.67 -2.40 2.30
CA LEU A 58 16.81 -2.49 1.12
C LEU A 58 15.88 -3.70 1.19
N ASP A 59 16.40 -4.87 1.59
CA ASP A 59 15.60 -6.10 1.74
C ASP A 59 14.50 -5.93 2.80
N ARG A 60 14.81 -5.32 3.96
CA ARG A 60 13.80 -5.02 4.98
C ARG A 60 12.72 -4.06 4.49
N MET A 61 13.10 -3.08 3.67
CA MET A 61 12.13 -2.15 3.06
C MET A 61 11.21 -2.89 2.07
N LEU A 62 11.74 -3.80 1.26
CA LEU A 62 10.96 -4.61 0.33
C LEU A 62 9.99 -5.54 1.06
N ASN A 63 10.47 -6.26 2.08
CA ASN A 63 9.62 -7.10 2.93
C ASN A 63 8.46 -6.29 3.54
N LYS A 64 8.73 -5.05 3.98
CA LYS A 64 7.69 -4.20 4.52
C LYS A 64 6.65 -3.76 3.48
N ILE A 65 7.06 -3.52 2.23
CA ILE A 65 6.14 -3.25 1.13
C ILE A 65 5.23 -4.46 0.86
N ASP A 66 5.78 -5.67 0.91
CA ASP A 66 5.01 -6.90 0.73
C ASP A 66 3.96 -7.08 1.83
N GLU A 67 4.33 -6.85 3.10
CA GLU A 67 3.38 -6.83 4.22
C GLU A 67 2.25 -5.81 4.01
N LEU A 68 2.58 -4.60 3.56
CA LEU A 68 1.59 -3.56 3.28
C LEU A 68 0.68 -3.94 2.11
N CYS A 69 1.20 -4.66 1.11
CA CYS A 69 0.38 -5.15 0.00
C CYS A 69 -0.62 -6.21 0.46
N ILE A 70 -0.21 -7.12 1.35
CA ILE A 70 -1.10 -8.10 1.98
C ILE A 70 -2.20 -7.38 2.77
N GLU A 71 -1.84 -6.38 3.58
CA GLU A 71 -2.82 -5.63 4.37
C GLU A 71 -3.80 -4.86 3.49
N ARG A 72 -3.30 -4.20 2.44
CA ARG A 72 -4.15 -3.54 1.44
C ARG A 72 -5.18 -4.51 0.86
N ASP A 73 -4.74 -5.72 0.52
CA ASP A 73 -5.61 -6.72 -0.11
C ASP A 73 -6.61 -7.30 0.90
N ARG A 74 -6.27 -7.37 2.20
CA ARG A 74 -7.21 -7.68 3.29
C ARG A 74 -8.28 -6.58 3.41
N LEU A 75 -7.86 -5.33 3.55
CA LEU A 75 -8.76 -4.17 3.66
C LEU A 75 -9.67 -4.00 2.44
N LYS A 76 -9.17 -4.33 1.24
CA LYS A 76 -9.98 -4.35 0.01
C LYS A 76 -11.10 -5.39 0.05
N LYS A 77 -10.88 -6.56 0.65
CA LYS A 77 -11.90 -7.63 0.78
C LYS A 77 -12.95 -7.27 1.83
N GLU A 78 -12.54 -6.55 2.87
CA GLU A 78 -13.42 -6.07 3.94
C GLU A 78 -14.34 -4.93 3.50
N GLN A 79 -13.95 -4.19 2.45
CA GLN A 79 -14.82 -3.19 1.85
C GLN A 79 -15.89 -3.85 0.98
N PRO A 80 -17.17 -3.45 1.13
CA PRO A 80 -18.21 -3.90 0.23
C PRO A 80 -17.82 -3.48 -1.19
N PRO A 81 -18.11 -4.31 -2.21
CA PRO A 81 -17.82 -3.94 -3.58
C PRO A 81 -18.48 -2.59 -3.84
N VAL A 82 -17.67 -1.59 -4.17
CA VAL A 82 -18.17 -0.28 -4.59
C VAL A 82 -19.11 -0.60 -5.74
N LYS A 83 -20.42 -0.39 -5.54
CA LYS A 83 -21.43 -0.60 -6.57
C LYS A 83 -20.99 0.22 -7.77
N GLY A 84 -20.35 -0.43 -8.73
CA GLY A 84 -19.88 0.23 -9.93
C GLY A 84 -21.10 0.84 -10.57
N ARG A 85 -21.10 2.16 -10.80
CA ARG A 85 -21.80 2.64 -11.97
C ARG A 85 -21.14 1.89 -13.12
N VAL A 86 -21.84 0.89 -13.65
CA VAL A 86 -21.51 0.27 -14.94
C VAL A 86 -21.35 1.44 -15.89
N LEU A 87 -20.11 1.79 -16.23
CA LEU A 87 -19.85 2.69 -17.33
C LEU A 87 -20.44 1.97 -18.55
N GLY A 88 -21.56 2.52 -19.04
CA GLY A 88 -22.33 1.97 -20.15
C GLY A 88 -21.43 1.47 -21.25
N GLY A 89 -21.77 0.29 -21.77
CA GLY A 89 -20.95 -0.46 -22.70
C GLY A 89 -20.46 0.39 -23.86
N ARG A 90 -19.16 0.31 -24.14
CA ARG A 90 -18.66 0.62 -25.47
C ARG A 90 -18.96 -0.59 -26.34
N SER A 91 -19.96 -0.48 -27.21
CA SER A 91 -20.06 -1.36 -28.38
C SER A 91 -18.95 -0.96 -29.34
N TRP A 92 -18.22 -1.94 -29.83
CA TRP A 92 -17.40 -1.83 -31.04
C TRP A 92 -18.31 -1.94 -32.27
#